data_AF-A0A1G9A5H8-F1
#
_entry.id   AF-A0A1G9A5H8-F1
#
_cell.length_a   1.000
_cell.length_b   1.000
_cell.length_c   1.000
_cell.angle_alpha   90.00
_cell.angle_beta   90.00
_cell.angle_gamma   90.00
#
_symmetry.space_group_name_H-M   'P 1'
#
loop_
_entity.id
_entity.type
_entity.pdbx_description
1 polymer ?
#
loop_
_entity_poly.entity_id
_entity_poly.type
_entity_poly.pdbx_seq_one_letter_code
_entity_poly.pdbx_strand_id
1 'polypeptide(L)'
;MAQIINLNDYKATKQRQLIINIYQFFNENLDYKLDNILIDFDEAFIQMCEDYKIDSTNVDYFRLPIITFIVTSFINNSEISDYFPQGLVLSNKENKYMFRNTLIKVLETFDKNFKDKKNKYLIEEEINLIIEEGLYKLLKVIPQNIYLV
;
A
#
# COMPACT_ATOMS: atom_id res chain seq x y z
N MET A 1 19.85 -21.90 -22.28
CA MET A 1 18.44 -21.56 -22.62
C MET A 1 18.27 -20.07 -22.36
N ALA A 2 18.07 -19.25 -23.40
CA ALA A 2 17.86 -17.82 -23.22
C ALA A 2 16.40 -17.58 -22.85
N GLN A 3 16.12 -17.12 -21.63
CA GLN A 3 14.79 -16.62 -21.26
C GLN A 3 14.60 -15.27 -21.94
N ILE A 4 13.62 -15.19 -22.86
CA ILE A 4 13.16 -13.92 -23.41
C ILE A 4 12.37 -13.23 -22.29
N ILE A 5 13.02 -12.33 -21.58
CA ILE A 5 12.36 -11.48 -20.57
C ILE A 5 11.76 -10.30 -21.31
N ASN A 6 10.44 -10.11 -21.20
CA ASN A 6 9.78 -8.92 -21.69
C ASN A 6 10.30 -7.70 -20.92
N LEU A 7 10.82 -6.69 -21.63
CA LEU A 7 11.41 -5.48 -21.04
C LEU A 7 10.44 -4.73 -20.12
N ASN A 8 9.13 -4.83 -20.38
CA ASN A 8 8.11 -4.20 -19.55
C ASN A 8 7.97 -4.92 -18.20
N ASP A 9 7.99 -6.25 -18.21
CA ASP A 9 7.93 -7.07 -16.99
C ASP A 9 9.20 -6.90 -16.15
N TYR A 10 10.36 -6.74 -16.81
CA TYR A 10 11.62 -6.42 -16.14
C TYR A 10 11.58 -5.07 -15.42
N LYS A 11 11.07 -4.02 -16.09
CA LYS A 11 10.90 -2.69 -15.49
C LYS A 11 9.96 -2.72 -14.29
N ALA A 12 8.81 -3.36 -14.42
CA ALA A 12 7.83 -3.48 -13.34
C ALA A 12 8.43 -4.24 -12.14
N THR A 13 9.16 -5.31 -12.38
CA THR A 13 9.83 -6.09 -11.33
C THR A 13 10.88 -5.25 -10.60
N LYS A 14 11.69 -4.47 -11.33
CA LYS A 14 12.69 -3.58 -10.73
C LYS A 14 12.06 -2.46 -9.90
N GLN A 15 10.95 -1.89 -10.35
CA GLN A 15 10.20 -0.89 -9.59
C GLN A 15 9.66 -1.48 -8.28
N ARG A 16 9.09 -2.69 -8.31
CA ARG A 16 8.63 -3.38 -7.09
C ARG A 16 9.78 -3.61 -6.11
N GLN A 17 10.92 -4.09 -6.61
CA GLN A 17 12.09 -4.31 -5.76
C GLN A 17 12.58 -3.00 -5.13
N LEU A 18 12.61 -1.91 -5.89
CA LEU A 18 13.00 -0.60 -5.38
C LEU A 18 12.08 -0.14 -4.23
N ILE A 19 10.76 -0.25 -4.41
CA ILE A 19 9.78 0.10 -3.37
C ILE A 19 9.97 -0.73 -2.11
N ILE A 20 10.18 -2.04 -2.25
CA ILE A 20 10.45 -2.94 -1.11
C ILE A 20 11.74 -2.54 -0.39
N ASN A 21 12.80 -2.22 -1.13
CA ASN A 21 14.06 -1.80 -0.54
C ASN A 21 13.93 -0.46 0.22
N ILE A 22 13.16 0.49 -0.33
CA ILE A 22 12.87 1.76 0.35
C ILE A 22 12.08 1.52 1.63
N TYR A 23 11.06 0.65 1.58
CA TYR A 23 10.29 0.27 2.75
C TYR A 23 11.18 -0.32 3.84
N GLN A 24 12.05 -1.28 3.49
CA GLN A 24 12.98 -1.91 4.44
C GLN A 24 13.92 -0.88 5.06
N PHE A 25 14.49 0.01 4.24
CA PHE A 25 15.34 1.09 4.71
C PHE A 25 14.60 1.99 5.72
N PHE A 26 13.39 2.45 5.40
CA PHE A 26 12.61 3.27 6.35
C PHE A 26 12.27 2.50 7.62
N ASN A 27 11.86 1.24 7.49
CA ASN A 27 11.41 0.44 8.61
C ASN A 27 12.56 0.13 9.60
N GLU A 28 13.75 -0.21 9.09
CA GLU A 28 14.95 -0.41 9.92
C GLU A 28 15.32 0.86 10.69
N ASN A 29 15.21 2.03 10.06
CA ASN A 29 15.49 3.32 10.69
C ASN A 29 14.39 3.78 11.66
N LEU A 30 13.27 3.06 11.75
CA LEU A 30 12.15 3.35 12.64
C LEU A 30 11.93 2.25 13.68
N ASP A 31 12.96 1.44 13.96
CA ASP A 31 12.88 0.30 14.89
C ASP A 31 11.72 -0.65 14.55
N TYR A 32 11.54 -0.94 13.26
CA TYR A 32 10.52 -1.86 12.73
C TYR A 32 9.06 -1.44 12.97
N LYS A 33 8.80 -0.15 13.27
CA LYS A 33 7.43 0.34 13.51
C LYS A 33 6.52 0.30 12.28
N LEU A 34 7.06 0.30 11.07
CA LEU A 34 6.25 0.18 9.85
C LEU A 34 5.72 -1.24 9.65
N ASP A 35 6.37 -2.26 10.22
CA ASP A 35 5.84 -3.63 10.20
C ASP A 35 4.57 -3.73 11.04
N ASN A 36 4.49 -3.03 12.17
CA ASN A 36 3.27 -2.99 12.98
C ASN A 36 2.11 -2.36 12.20
N ILE A 37 2.37 -1.28 11.45
CA ILE A 37 1.35 -0.66 10.58
C ILE A 37 0.95 -1.61 9.44
N LEU A 38 1.91 -2.35 8.86
CA LEU A 38 1.62 -3.33 7.82
C LEU A 38 0.74 -4.47 8.35
N ILE A 39 1.05 -4.98 9.56
CA ILE A 39 0.24 -6.00 10.24
C ILE A 39 -1.17 -5.46 10.51
N ASP A 40 -1.31 -4.25 11.02
CA ASP A 40 -2.62 -3.62 11.26
C ASP A 40 -3.46 -3.55 9.97
N PHE A 41 -2.83 -3.23 8.83
CA PHE A 41 -3.52 -3.26 7.53
C PHE A 41 -3.94 -4.68 7.15
N ASP A 42 -3.03 -5.66 7.24
CA ASP A 42 -3.32 -7.05 6.91
C ASP A 42 -4.50 -7.57 7.75
N GLU A 43 -4.49 -7.34 9.07
CA GLU A 43 -5.58 -7.71 9.97
C GLU A 43 -6.92 -7.04 9.60
N ALA A 44 -6.90 -5.74 9.33
CA ALA A 44 -8.09 -4.99 8.95
C ALA A 44 -8.70 -5.49 7.62
N PHE A 45 -7.87 -5.78 6.62
CA PHE A 45 -8.35 -6.32 5.35
C PHE A 45 -8.84 -7.77 5.45
N ILE A 46 -8.23 -8.59 6.31
CA ILE A 46 -8.74 -9.94 6.61
C ILE A 46 -10.12 -9.83 7.24
N GLN A 47 -10.28 -9.00 8.27
CA GLN A 47 -11.56 -8.80 8.94
C GLN A 47 -12.65 -8.31 7.96
N MET A 48 -12.33 -7.30 7.14
CA MET A 48 -13.24 -6.84 6.09
C MET A 48 -13.63 -7.97 5.13
N CYS A 49 -12.67 -8.80 4.70
CA CYS A 49 -12.98 -9.93 3.83
C CYS A 49 -13.94 -10.92 4.51
N GLU A 50 -13.72 -11.22 5.78
CA GLU A 50 -14.60 -12.11 6.56
C GLU A 50 -16.02 -11.55 6.70
N ASP A 51 -16.14 -10.28 7.10
CA ASP A 51 -17.44 -9.60 7.32
C ASP A 51 -18.30 -9.57 6.05
N TYR A 52 -17.65 -9.39 4.90
CA TYR A 52 -18.32 -9.31 3.60
C TYR A 52 -18.29 -10.60 2.79
N LYS A 53 -17.84 -11.72 3.39
CA LYS A 53 -17.75 -13.05 2.77
C LYS A 53 -16.99 -13.01 1.44
N ILE A 54 -15.84 -12.36 1.47
CA ILE A 54 -14.85 -12.33 0.40
C ILE A 54 -13.77 -13.36 0.77
N ASP A 55 -13.28 -14.11 -0.21
CA ASP A 55 -12.21 -15.07 0.01
C ASP A 55 -10.93 -14.36 0.48
N SER A 56 -10.56 -14.56 1.75
CA SER A 56 -9.37 -13.97 2.38
C SER A 56 -8.07 -14.67 2.00
N THR A 57 -8.12 -15.80 1.26
CA THR A 57 -6.93 -16.52 0.78
C THR A 57 -6.02 -15.65 -0.09
N ASN A 58 -6.57 -14.57 -0.67
CA ASN A 58 -5.85 -13.66 -1.56
C ASN A 58 -5.44 -12.34 -0.90
N VAL A 59 -5.49 -12.23 0.44
CA VAL A 59 -5.09 -10.99 1.15
C VAL A 59 -3.62 -10.63 0.91
N ASP A 60 -2.74 -11.62 0.69
CA ASP A 60 -1.33 -11.39 0.37
C ASP A 60 -1.11 -10.48 -0.84
N TYR A 61 -2.08 -10.41 -1.76
CA TYR A 61 -2.01 -9.52 -2.93
C TYR A 61 -2.25 -8.05 -2.58
N PHE A 62 -2.77 -7.73 -1.39
CA PHE A 62 -2.86 -6.35 -0.89
C PHE A 62 -1.53 -5.85 -0.35
N ARG A 63 -0.61 -6.75 0.01
CA ARG A 63 0.63 -6.40 0.72
C ARG A 63 1.51 -5.43 -0.04
N LEU A 64 1.72 -5.66 -1.34
CA LEU A 64 2.52 -4.76 -2.18
C LEU A 64 1.84 -3.37 -2.36
N PRO A 65 0.52 -3.28 -2.66
CA PRO A 65 -0.22 -2.03 -2.57
C PRO A 65 -0.07 -1.29 -1.23
N ILE A 66 -0.17 -2.00 -0.09
CA ILE A 66 -0.01 -1.41 1.26
C ILE A 66 1.40 -0.85 1.43
N ILE A 67 2.44 -1.63 1.12
CA ILE A 67 3.84 -1.19 1.19
C ILE A 67 4.06 0.05 0.32
N THR A 68 3.53 0.05 -0.90
CA THR A 68 3.62 1.20 -1.81
C THR A 68 2.95 2.43 -1.20
N PHE A 69 1.75 2.27 -0.64
CA PHE A 69 1.04 3.34 0.04
C PHE A 69 1.84 3.91 1.23
N ILE A 70 2.43 3.04 2.06
CA ILE A 70 3.27 3.43 3.20
C ILE A 70 4.50 4.22 2.73
N VAL A 71 5.26 3.69 1.78
CA VAL A 71 6.48 4.34 1.25
C VAL A 71 6.16 5.72 0.67
N THR A 72 5.13 5.80 -0.15
CA THR A 72 4.77 7.05 -0.84
C THR A 72 4.25 8.09 0.16
N SER A 73 3.46 7.66 1.16
CA SER A 73 3.02 8.54 2.25
C SER A 73 4.21 8.98 3.10
N PHE A 74 5.16 8.09 3.37
CA PHE A 74 6.36 8.44 4.12
C PHE A 74 7.15 9.55 3.41
N ILE A 75 7.48 9.33 2.14
CA ILE A 75 8.22 10.29 1.30
C ILE A 75 7.50 11.64 1.25
N ASN A 76 6.19 11.66 1.00
CA ASN A 76 5.44 12.91 0.86
C ASN A 76 5.33 13.71 2.16
N ASN A 77 5.40 13.06 3.33
CA ASN A 77 5.27 13.73 4.63
C ASN A 77 6.60 13.85 5.39
N SER A 78 7.72 13.66 4.71
CA SER A 78 9.07 13.82 5.28
C SER A 78 9.87 14.81 4.44
N GLU A 79 10.90 15.41 5.05
CA GLU A 79 11.79 16.38 4.39
C GLU A 79 12.60 15.76 3.24
N ILE A 80 12.59 14.44 3.11
CA ILE A 80 13.31 13.74 2.06
C ILE A 80 12.58 13.74 0.72
N SER A 81 11.38 14.34 0.63
CA SER A 81 10.57 14.41 -0.60
C SER A 81 11.37 14.90 -1.80
N ASP A 82 12.27 15.86 -1.59
CA ASP A 82 13.05 16.51 -2.64
C ASP A 82 14.14 15.59 -3.24
N TYR A 83 14.48 14.49 -2.55
CA TYR A 83 15.42 13.49 -3.04
C TYR A 83 14.76 12.41 -3.91
N PHE A 84 13.43 12.39 -3.99
CA PHE A 84 12.68 11.42 -4.78
C PHE A 84 12.14 12.04 -6.07
N PRO A 85 12.04 11.25 -7.16
CA PRO A 85 11.42 11.73 -8.39
C PRO A 85 9.96 12.09 -8.14
N GLN A 86 9.46 13.16 -8.79
CA GLN A 86 8.09 13.66 -8.61
C GLN A 86 7.00 12.58 -8.77
N GLY A 87 7.25 11.54 -9.59
CA GLY A 87 6.32 10.42 -9.74
C GLY A 87 6.15 9.53 -8.50
N LEU A 88 7.02 9.65 -7.49
CA LEU A 88 6.94 8.98 -6.18
C LEU A 88 6.51 9.94 -5.06
N VAL A 89 6.39 11.24 -5.33
CA VAL A 89 5.93 12.24 -4.37
C VAL A 89 4.46 12.50 -4.66
N LEU A 90 3.59 11.60 -4.16
CA LEU A 90 2.15 11.76 -4.29
C LEU A 90 1.60 12.48 -3.07
N SER A 91 0.75 13.48 -3.28
CA SER A 91 0.01 14.08 -2.17
C SER A 91 -0.80 13.01 -1.42
N ASN A 92 -1.01 13.19 -0.12
CA ASN A 92 -1.79 12.22 0.68
C ASN A 92 -3.16 11.92 0.07
N LYS A 93 -3.81 12.93 -0.52
CA LYS A 93 -5.11 12.77 -1.18
C LYS A 93 -5.00 11.87 -2.42
N GLU A 94 -4.02 12.10 -3.27
CA GLU A 94 -3.79 11.29 -4.47
C GLU A 94 -3.35 9.88 -4.11
N ASN A 95 -2.44 9.72 -3.14
CA ASN A 95 -1.95 8.43 -2.70
C ASN A 95 -3.10 7.58 -2.14
N LYS A 96 -3.96 8.13 -1.27
CA LYS A 96 -5.16 7.46 -0.77
C LYS A 96 -6.10 7.04 -1.90
N TYR A 97 -6.36 7.93 -2.85
CA TYR A 97 -7.22 7.64 -3.98
C TYR A 97 -6.68 6.51 -4.87
N MET A 98 -5.38 6.54 -5.19
CA MET A 98 -4.73 5.50 -5.98
C MET A 98 -4.70 4.16 -5.24
N PHE A 99 -4.39 4.18 -3.94
CA PHE A 99 -4.36 2.98 -3.11
C PHE A 99 -5.74 2.33 -3.05
N ARG A 100 -6.78 3.09 -2.70
CA ARG A 100 -8.19 2.65 -2.71
C ARG A 100 -8.57 1.98 -4.02
N ASN A 101 -8.30 2.64 -5.16
CA ASN A 101 -8.66 2.12 -6.47
C ASN A 101 -7.87 0.85 -6.81
N THR A 102 -6.64 0.72 -6.32
CA THR A 102 -5.84 -0.49 -6.46
C THR A 102 -6.45 -1.64 -5.67
N LEU A 103 -6.83 -1.41 -4.41
CA LEU A 103 -7.51 -2.41 -3.57
C LEU A 103 -8.83 -2.88 -4.19
N ILE A 104 -9.64 -1.95 -4.69
CA ILE A 104 -10.90 -2.28 -5.39
C ILE A 104 -10.61 -3.15 -6.63
N LYS A 105 -9.60 -2.82 -7.43
CA LYS A 105 -9.23 -3.64 -8.61
C LYS A 105 -8.73 -5.03 -8.21
N VAL A 106 -7.99 -5.13 -7.11
CA VAL A 106 -7.54 -6.42 -6.57
C VAL A 106 -8.77 -7.26 -6.18
N LEU A 107 -9.74 -6.68 -5.48
CA LEU A 107 -11.01 -7.33 -5.15
C LEU A 107 -11.81 -7.74 -6.39
N GLU A 108 -11.93 -6.86 -7.39
CA GLU A 108 -12.59 -7.16 -8.67
C GLU A 108 -11.91 -8.30 -9.45
N THR A 109 -10.60 -8.50 -9.25
CA THR A 109 -9.84 -9.56 -9.90
C THR A 109 -10.12 -10.92 -9.25
N PHE A 110 -10.30 -10.97 -7.94
CA PHE A 110 -10.50 -12.22 -7.19
C PHE A 110 -11.96 -12.62 -7.08
N ASP A 111 -12.86 -11.65 -6.89
CA ASP A 111 -14.29 -11.88 -6.83
C ASP A 111 -14.93 -11.34 -8.11
N LYS A 112 -15.18 -12.23 -9.07
CA LYS A 112 -15.83 -11.89 -10.36
C LYS A 112 -17.20 -11.24 -10.18
N ASN A 113 -17.86 -11.47 -9.05
CA ASN A 113 -19.17 -10.91 -8.72
C ASN A 113 -19.06 -9.63 -7.89
N PHE A 114 -17.86 -9.16 -7.56
CA PHE A 114 -17.64 -7.97 -6.73
C PHE A 114 -18.33 -6.73 -7.30
N LYS A 115 -18.34 -6.58 -8.63
CA LYS A 115 -18.99 -5.44 -9.29
C LYS A 115 -20.50 -5.39 -9.05
N ASP A 116 -21.11 -6.56 -8.92
CA ASP A 116 -22.57 -6.72 -8.79
C ASP A 116 -23.00 -6.98 -7.32
N LYS A 117 -22.05 -6.97 -6.38
CA LYS A 117 -22.33 -7.14 -4.96
C LYS A 117 -23.18 -5.99 -4.43
N LYS A 118 -24.32 -6.31 -3.83
CA LYS A 118 -25.25 -5.34 -3.22
C LYS A 118 -24.61 -4.47 -2.14
N ASN A 119 -23.59 -5.00 -1.46
CA ASN A 119 -22.84 -4.35 -0.41
C ASN A 119 -21.53 -3.71 -0.90
N LYS A 120 -21.30 -3.59 -2.22
CA LYS A 120 -20.09 -2.98 -2.79
C LYS A 120 -19.80 -1.60 -2.19
N TYR A 121 -20.82 -0.76 -2.07
CA TYR A 121 -20.67 0.58 -1.48
C TYR A 121 -20.15 0.52 -0.03
N LEU A 122 -20.67 -0.41 0.78
CA LEU A 122 -20.23 -0.59 2.17
C LEU A 122 -18.79 -1.08 2.24
N ILE A 123 -18.39 -2.01 1.36
CA ILE A 123 -17.01 -2.48 1.27
C ILE A 123 -16.08 -1.32 0.89
N GLU A 124 -16.48 -0.49 -0.08
CA GLU A 124 -15.70 0.67 -0.48
C GLU A 124 -15.57 1.74 0.62
N GLU A 125 -16.59 1.90 1.46
CA GLU A 125 -16.52 2.75 2.66
C GLU A 125 -15.57 2.15 3.71
N GLU A 126 -15.64 0.84 3.96
CA GLU A 126 -14.75 0.14 4.89
C GLU A 126 -13.27 0.30 4.46
N ILE A 127 -12.98 0.11 3.17
CA ILE A 127 -11.64 0.34 2.60
C ILE A 127 -11.18 1.78 2.88
N ASN A 128 -12.06 2.77 2.72
CA ASN A 128 -11.69 4.16 3.00
C ASN A 128 -11.34 4.36 4.48
N LEU A 129 -12.12 3.78 5.39
CA LEU A 129 -11.86 3.87 6.83
C LEU A 129 -10.51 3.24 7.19
N ILE A 130 -10.22 2.04 6.68
CA ILE A 130 -8.93 1.35 6.86
C ILE A 130 -7.77 2.23 6.36
N ILE A 131 -7.92 2.85 5.18
CA ILE A 131 -6.89 3.73 4.62
C ILE A 131 -6.67 4.97 5.48
N GLU A 132 -7.73 5.63 5.95
CA GLU A 132 -7.61 6.82 6.81
C GLU A 132 -6.96 6.49 8.14
N GLU A 133 -7.35 5.38 8.77
CA GLU A 133 -6.76 4.93 10.03
C GLU A 133 -5.28 4.57 9.86
N GLY A 134 -4.94 3.81 8.81
CA GLY A 134 -3.57 3.45 8.52
C GLY A 134 -2.68 4.66 8.22
N LEU A 135 -3.20 5.65 7.47
CA LEU A 135 -2.49 6.92 7.27
C LEU A 135 -2.27 7.65 8.58
N TYR A 136 -3.29 7.74 9.42
CA TYR A 136 -3.20 8.41 10.73
C TYR A 136 -2.13 7.76 11.62
N LYS A 137 -2.08 6.42 11.67
CA LYS A 137 -1.02 5.68 12.40
C LYS A 137 0.35 5.95 11.80
N LEU A 138 0.47 5.96 10.48
CA LEU A 138 1.73 6.25 9.79
C LEU A 138 2.27 7.65 10.10
N LEU A 139 1.42 8.67 10.07
CA LEU A 139 1.80 10.05 10.39
C LEU A 139 2.32 10.22 11.82
N LYS A 140 1.96 9.33 12.76
CA LYS A 140 2.51 9.33 14.13
C LYS A 140 3.92 8.74 14.22
N VAL A 141 4.27 7.87 13.27
CA VAL A 141 5.57 7.16 13.26
C VAL A 141 6.60 7.91 12.44
N ILE A 142 6.17 8.67 11.42
CA ILE A 142 7.07 9.49 10.60
C ILE A 142 7.75 10.54 11.50
N PRO A 143 9.07 10.48 11.68
CA PRO A 143 9.81 11.51 12.39
C PRO A 143 9.71 12.81 11.59
N GLN A 144 9.42 13.93 12.27
CA GLN A 144 9.48 15.23 11.63
C GLN A 144 10.92 15.61 11.20
N ASN A 145 11.95 14.94 11.74
CA ASN A 145 13.36 15.25 11.53
C ASN A 145 14.16 13.98 11.15
N ILE A 146 14.08 13.52 9.90
CA ILE A 146 15.01 12.50 9.41
C ILE A 146 16.28 13.23 8.99
N TYR A 147 17.27 13.31 9.88
CA TYR A 147 18.62 13.68 9.49
C TYR A 147 19.18 12.55 8.63
N LEU A 148 19.16 12.73 7.31
CA LEU A 148 20.03 11.99 6.40
C LEU A 148 21.46 12.42 6.73
N VAL A 149 22.16 11.62 7.54
CA VAL A 149 23.61 11.77 7.79
C VAL A 149 24.39 11.24 6.59
#